data_AF-A0A351FJF7-F1
#
_entry.id   AF-A0A351FJF7-F1
#
_cell.length_a   1.000
_cell.length_b   1.000
_cell.length_c   1.000
_cell.angle_alpha   90.00
_cell.angle_beta   90.00
_cell.angle_gamma   90.00
#
_symmetry.space_group_name_H-M   'P 1'
#
loop_
_entity.id
_entity.type
_entity.pdbx_description
1 polymer ?
#
loop_
_entity_poly.entity_id
_entity_poly.type
_entity_poly.pdbx_seq_one_letter_code
_entity_poly.pdbx_strand_id
1 'polypeptide(L)' 'RAFVLPGGCPGAAALHVARTVCRRAERTVVRLSGTKGSEAELLAYLNRLSDL' A
#
# COMPACT_ATOMS: atom_id res chain seq x y z
N ARG A 1 11.62 20.09 -1.84
CA ARG A 1 11.17 18.67 -1.83
C ARG A 1 9.82 18.63 -2.50
N ALA A 2 9.72 18.08 -3.72
CA ALA A 2 8.51 18.12 -4.54
C ALA A 2 7.87 16.73 -4.63
N PHE A 3 6.57 16.69 -4.91
CA PHE A 3 5.85 15.44 -5.13
C PHE A 3 6.29 14.82 -6.46
N VAL A 4 6.53 13.51 -6.48
CA VAL A 4 6.84 12.79 -7.72
C VAL A 4 5.52 12.35 -8.33
N LEU A 5 5.27 12.78 -9.57
CA LEU A 5 4.08 12.35 -10.30
C LEU A 5 4.22 10.88 -10.72
N PRO A 6 3.19 10.04 -10.53
CA PRO A 6 3.24 8.63 -10.87
C PRO A 6 3.35 8.46 -12.39
N GLY A 7 4.39 7.77 -12.85
CA GLY A 7 4.64 7.54 -14.26
C GLY A 7 6.09 7.19 -14.55
N GLY A 8 6.62 7.66 -15.67
CA GLY A 8 7.98 7.37 -16.13
C GLY A 8 8.00 6.21 -17.11
N CYS A 9 8.91 5.24 -16.92
CA CYS A 9 8.97 4.04 -17.75
C CYS A 9 7.84 3.05 -17.38
N PRO A 10 7.49 2.09 -18.27
CA PRO A 10 6.42 1.13 -18.01
C PRO A 10 6.57 0.38 -16.68
N GLY A 11 7.79 0.01 -16.30
CA GLY A 11 8.07 -0.64 -15.01
C GLY A 11 7.79 0.28 -13.81
N ALA A 12 8.23 1.53 -13.87
CA ALA A 12 7.95 2.51 -12.81
C ALA A 12 6.46 2.82 -12.69
N ALA A 13 5.76 2.98 -13.82
CA ALA A 13 4.31 3.18 -13.85
C ALA A 13 3.56 1.98 -13.23
N ALA A 14 3.97 0.74 -13.55
CA ALA A 14 3.41 -0.47 -12.94
C ALA A 14 3.64 -0.51 -11.43
N LEU A 15 4.81 -0.11 -10.93
CA LEU A 15 5.09 0.00 -9.50
C LEU A 15 4.23 1.08 -8.82
N HIS A 16 4.03 2.23 -9.46
CA HIS A 16 3.10 3.24 -8.96
C HIS A 16 1.66 2.71 -8.85
N VAL A 17 1.20 1.92 -9.84
CA VAL A 17 -0.11 1.24 -9.75
C VAL A 17 -0.12 0.25 -8.59
N ALA A 18 0.88 -0.62 -8.48
CA ALA A 18 1.00 -1.60 -7.39
C ALA A 18 0.95 -0.92 -6.01
N ARG A 19 1.62 0.23 -5.86
CA ARG A 19 1.58 1.08 -4.65
C ARG A 19 0.14 1.46 -4.29
N THR A 20 -0.63 1.96 -5.25
CA THR A 20 -2.04 2.34 -5.01
C THR A 20 -2.93 1.14 -4.65
N VAL A 21 -2.64 -0.03 -5.22
CA VAL A 21 -3.36 -1.28 -4.90
C VAL A 21 -3.05 -1.73 -3.47
N CYS A 22 -1.79 -1.69 -3.04
CA CYS A 22 -1.39 -2.03 -1.67
C CYS A 22 -2.06 -1.09 -0.65
N ARG A 23 -2.05 0.23 -0.90
CA ARG A 23 -2.75 1.20 -0.04
C ARG A 23 -4.26 0.99 -0.01
N ARG A 24 -4.87 0.54 -1.10
CA ARG A 24 -6.31 0.19 -1.14
C ARG A 24 -6.58 -1.07 -0.31
N ALA A 25 -5.74 -2.09 -0.42
CA ALA A 25 -5.84 -3.30 0.40
C ALA A 25 -5.68 -2.97 1.89
N GLU A 26 -4.70 -2.15 2.27
CA GLU A 26 -4.49 -1.66 3.65
C GLU A 26 -5.78 -1.06 4.22
N ARG A 27 -6.43 -0.13 3.49
CA ARG A 27 -7.71 0.47 3.92
C ARG A 27 -8.85 -0.53 4.06
N THR A 28 -8.89 -1.58 3.23
CA THR A 28 -9.89 -2.64 3.34
C THR A 28 -9.63 -3.49 4.58
N VAL A 29 -8.37 -3.86 4.84
CA VAL A 29 -7.98 -4.61 6.04
C VAL A 29 -8.31 -3.80 7.28
N VAL A 30 -7.91 -2.52 7.39
CA VAL A 30 -8.25 -1.65 8.53
C VAL A 30 -9.76 -1.60 8.80
N ARG A 31 -10.59 -1.62 7.76
CA ARG A 31 -12.06 -1.60 7.90
C ARG A 31 -12.62 -2.93 8.40
N LEU A 32 -11.99 -4.04 8.00
CA LEU A 32 -12.36 -5.39 8.42
C LEU A 32 -11.75 -5.75 9.78
N SER A 33 -10.65 -5.10 10.15
CA SER A 33 -9.96 -5.27 11.41
C SER A 33 -10.89 -4.95 12.57
N GLY A 34 -11.37 -5.99 13.25
CA GLY A 34 -12.06 -5.88 14.52
C GLY A 34 -11.05 -5.84 15.68
N THR A 35 -11.52 -5.80 16.92
CA THR A 35 -10.67 -5.75 18.14
C THR A 35 -9.77 -6.99 18.37
N LYS A 36 -9.62 -7.87 17.38
CA LYS A 36 -8.95 -9.18 17.49
C LYS A 36 -7.62 -9.21 16.72
N GLY A 37 -6.64 -8.48 17.26
CA GLY A 37 -5.19 -8.77 17.37
C GLY A 37 -4.34 -9.29 16.19
N SER A 38 -4.86 -10.08 15.25
CA SER A 38 -4.06 -10.76 14.21
C SER A 38 -3.80 -9.91 12.97
N GLU A 39 -4.48 -8.77 12.79
CA GLU A 39 -4.31 -7.96 11.59
C GLU A 39 -3.10 -7.01 11.65
N ALA A 40 -2.46 -6.86 12.82
CA ALA A 40 -1.36 -5.91 13.00
C ALA A 40 -0.14 -6.24 12.13
N GLU A 41 0.23 -7.52 12.00
CA GLU A 41 1.34 -7.96 11.17
C GLU A 41 1.04 -7.77 9.68
N LEU A 42 -0.19 -8.09 9.26
CA LEU A 42 -0.66 -7.86 7.89
C LEU A 42 -0.68 -6.38 7.53
N LEU A 43 -1.15 -5.52 8.43
CA LEU A 43 -1.16 -4.07 8.24
C LEU A 43 0.26 -3.51 8.16
N ALA A 44 1.17 -3.95 9.02
CA ALA A 44 2.58 -3.57 8.96
C ALA A 44 3.23 -3.98 7.63
N TYR A 45 2.92 -5.19 7.14
CA TYR A 45 3.39 -5.67 5.85
C TYR A 45 2.86 -4.82 4.69
N LEU A 46 1.55 -4.56 4.63
CA LEU A 46 0.94 -3.76 3.57
C LEU A 46 1.48 -2.34 3.54
N ASN A 47 1.69 -1.74 4.71
CA ASN A 47 2.28 -0.42 4.86
C ASN A 47 3.70 -0.41 4.28
N ARG A 48 4.54 -1.37 4.68
CA ARG A 48 5.93 -1.45 4.18
C ARG A 48 5.99 -1.73 2.68
N LEU A 49 5.16 -2.65 2.18
CA LEU A 49 5.11 -2.99 0.76
C LEU A 49 4.73 -1.78 -0.10
N SER A 50 3.85 -0.93 0.40
CA SER A 50 3.46 0.30 -0.30
C SER A 50 4.48 1.44 -0.21
N ASP A 51 5.57 1.27 0.53
CA ASP A 51 6.66 2.23 0.59
C ASP A 51 7.85 1.88 -0.30
N LEU A 52 8.05 0.59 -0.57
CA LEU A 52 9.00 0.04 -1.55
C LEU A 52 8.66 0.48 -2.98
#